data_AF-A0A954BNC3-F1
#
_entry.id   AF-A0A954BNC3-F1
#
_cell.length_a   1.000
_cell.length_b   1.000
_cell.length_c   1.000
_cell.angle_alpha   90.00
_cell.angle_beta   90.00
_cell.angle_gamma   90.00
#
_symmetry.space_group_name_H-M   'P 1'
#
loop_
_entity.id
_entity.type
_entity.pdbx_description
1 polymer ?
#
loop_
_entity_poly.entity_id
_entity_poly.type
_entity_poly.pdbx_seq_one_letter_code
_entity_poly.pdbx_strand_id
1 'polypeptide(L)' 'ACPVDAIVEGPNFEYSTETREELFYNKDKLLANGDRWEAQLAANIAADAPYR' A
#
# COMPACT_ATOMS: atom_id res chain seq x y z
N ALA A 1 4.10 -8.61 -10.44
CA ALA A 1 5.34 -8.03 -11.01
C ALA A 1 6.47 -7.96 -9.98
N CYS A 2 6.20 -7.45 -8.77
CA CYS A 2 7.11 -7.66 -7.66
C CYS A 2 7.23 -9.17 -7.37
N PRO A 3 8.42 -9.76 -7.28
CA PRO A 3 8.60 -11.19 -7.02
C PRO A 3 8.54 -11.58 -5.54
N VAL A 4 8.43 -10.60 -4.64
CA VAL A 4 8.56 -10.76 -3.18
C VAL A 4 7.49 -9.98 -2.41
N ASP A 5 6.42 -9.56 -3.07
CA ASP A 5 5.30 -8.83 -2.47
C ASP A 5 5.69 -7.56 -1.66
N ALA A 6 6.83 -6.94 -1.98
CA ALA A 6 7.34 -5.78 -1.23
C ALA A 6 6.59 -4.47 -1.52
N ILE A 7 6.00 -4.31 -2.71
CA ILE A 7 5.14 -3.18 -3.05
C ILE A 7 3.79 -3.70 -3.51
N VAL A 8 2.73 -3.15 -2.93
CA VAL A 8 1.34 -3.56 -3.14
C VAL A 8 0.45 -2.32 -3.19
N GLU A 9 -0.68 -2.44 -3.86
CA GLU A 9 -1.73 -1.42 -3.87
C GLU A 9 -2.68 -1.69 -2.68
N GLY A 10 -2.75 -0.76 -1.73
CA GLY A 10 -3.57 -0.90 -0.54
C GLY A 10 -5.04 -0.52 -0.76
N PRO A 11 -5.91 -0.80 0.22
CA PRO A 11 -7.35 -0.56 0.08
C PRO A 11 -7.74 0.92 0.23
N ASN A 12 -6.82 1.79 0.68
CA ASN A 12 -7.13 3.18 0.96
C ASN A 12 -7.21 4.01 -0.32
N PHE A 13 -8.41 4.51 -0.64
CA PHE A 13 -8.67 5.44 -1.74
C PHE A 13 -8.90 6.88 -1.25
N GLU A 14 -9.06 7.10 0.06
CA GLU A 14 -9.23 8.41 0.67
C GLU A 14 -7.85 9.00 1.03
N TYR A 15 -7.17 9.55 0.03
CA TYR A 15 -5.83 10.15 0.21
C TYR A 15 -5.65 11.49 -0.50
N SER A 16 -6.75 12.19 -0.81
CA SER A 16 -6.71 13.54 -1.38
C SER A 16 -5.93 14.49 -0.47
N THR A 17 -5.10 15.36 -1.07
CA THR A 17 -4.22 16.32 -0.38
C THR A 17 -4.47 17.74 -0.87
N GLU A 18 -3.98 18.73 -0.13
CA GLU A 18 -4.15 20.14 -0.48
C GLU A 18 -3.07 20.63 -1.45
N THR A 19 -1.85 20.07 -1.36
CA THR A 19 -0.77 20.38 -2.30
C THR A 19 -0.36 19.18 -3.15
N ARG A 20 0.26 19.47 -4.30
CA ARG A 20 0.73 18.44 -5.23
C ARG A 20 1.93 17.67 -4.69
N GLU A 21 2.80 18.35 -3.96
CA GLU A 21 4.02 17.80 -3.39
C GLU A 21 3.72 16.69 -2.39
N GLU A 22 2.59 16.77 -1.68
CA GLU A 22 2.15 15.71 -0.78
C GLU A 22 1.91 14.38 -1.49
N LEU A 23 1.53 14.39 -2.78
CA LEU A 23 1.34 13.17 -3.58
C LEU A 23 2.66 12.56 -4.08
N PHE A 24 3.78 13.24 -3.92
CA PHE A 24 5.11 12.71 -4.26
C PHE A 24 5.68 11.93 -3.08
N TYR A 25 5.26 10.66 -2.97
CA TYR A 25 5.70 9.80 -1.89
C TYR A 25 7.16 9.38 -2.04
N ASN A 26 7.90 9.51 -0.94
CA ASN A 26 9.22 8.92 -0.78
C ASN A 26 9.12 7.55 -0.10
N LYS A 27 10.27 6.88 0.09
CA LYS A 27 10.32 5.56 0.72
C LYS A 27 9.75 5.57 2.14
N ASP A 28 10.05 6.58 2.95
CA ASP A 28 9.60 6.63 4.34
C ASP A 28 8.08 6.75 4.44
N LYS A 29 7.46 7.54 3.55
CA LYS A 29 6.00 7.65 3.45
C LYS A 29 5.36 6.32 3.04
N LEU A 30 5.95 5.59 2.09
CA LEU A 30 5.46 4.27 1.66
C LEU A 30 5.59 3.23 2.77
N LEU A 31 6.70 3.22 3.51
CA LEU A 31 6.90 2.34 4.66
C LEU A 31 5.88 2.64 5.76
N ALA A 32 5.67 3.91 6.11
CA ALA A 32 4.68 4.31 7.10
C ALA A 32 3.24 3.94 6.68
N ASN A 33 2.94 3.97 5.38
CA ASN A 33 1.66 3.48 4.87
C ASN A 33 1.55 1.95 5.00
N GLY A 34 2.64 1.22 4.73
CA GLY A 34 2.73 -0.22 4.94
C GLY A 34 2.44 -0.58 6.40
N ASP A 35 3.18 0.01 7.34
CA ASP A 35 3.00 -0.22 8.78
C ASP A 35 1.57 0.08 9.24
N ARG A 36 0.94 1.12 8.69
CA ARG A 36 -0.44 1.50 9.01
C ARG A 36 -1.46 0.47 8.54
N TRP A 37 -1.26 -0.13 7.38
CA TRP A 37 -2.25 -0.97 6.71
C TRP A 37 -1.93 -2.46 6.69
N GLU A 38 -0.80 -2.87 7.27
CA GLU A 38 -0.26 -4.24 7.22
C GLU A 38 -1.31 -5.31 7.54
N ALA A 39 -2.10 -5.12 8.61
CA ALA A 39 -3.12 -6.09 9.00
C ALA A 39 -4.17 -6.33 7.90
N GLN A 40 -4.62 -5.26 7.23
CA GLN A 40 -5.61 -5.37 6.16
C GLN A 40 -4.97 -5.85 4.86
N LEU A 41 -3.74 -5.41 4.56
CA LEU A 41 -2.98 -5.86 3.40
C LEU A 41 -2.74 -7.36 3.46
N ALA A 42 -2.27 -7.88 4.59
CA ALA A 42 -2.04 -9.30 4.81
C ALA A 42 -3.32 -10.13 4.64
N ALA A 43 -4.46 -9.65 5.17
CA ALA A 43 -5.74 -10.31 5.00
C ALA A 43 -6.18 -10.36 3.52
N ASN A 44 -6.05 -9.25 2.80
CA ASN A 44 -6.41 -9.16 1.38
C ASN A 44 -5.50 -10.04 0.52
N ILE A 45 -4.19 -9.99 0.75
CA ILE A 45 -3.18 -10.83 0.10
C ILE A 45 -3.48 -12.31 0.30
N ALA A 46 -3.85 -12.72 1.52
CA ALA A 46 -4.20 -14.11 1.81
C ALA A 46 -5.48 -14.56 1.09
N ALA A 47 -6.50 -13.70 1.02
CA ALA A 47 -7.75 -13.98 0.31
C ALA A 47 -7.55 -14.06 -1.21
N ASP A 48 -6.70 -13.22 -1.77
CA ASP A 48 -6.41 -13.13 -3.21
C ASP A 48 -5.35 -14.16 -3.67
N ALA A 49 -4.64 -14.80 -2.73
CA ALA A 49 -3.57 -15.75 -3.02
C ALA A 49 -3.86 -16.84 -4.06
N PRO A 50 -5.08 -17.39 -4.17
CA PRO A 50 -5.40 -18.39 -5.20
C PRO A 50 -5.54 -17.84 -6.63
N TYR A 51 -5.64 -16.52 -6.81
CA TYR A 51 -6.03 -15.89 -8.07
C TYR A 51 -4.93 -15.03 -8.72
N ARG A 52 -3.73 -15.02 -8.12
CA ARG A 52 -2.60 -14.15 -8.49
C ARG A 52 -1.37 -14.91 -8.96
#